data_AF-A0A4Y2TLV1-F1
#
_entry.id   AF-A0A4Y2TLV1-F1
#
_cell.length_a   1.000
_cell.length_b   1.000
_cell.length_c   1.000
_cell.angle_alpha   90.00
_cell.angle_beta   90.00
_cell.angle_gamma   90.00
#
_symmetry.space_group_name_H-M   'P 1'
#
loop_
_entity.id
_entity.type
_entity.pdbx_description
1 polymer ?
#
loop_
_entity_poly.entity_id
_entity_poly.type
_entity_poly.pdbx_seq_one_letter_code
_entity_poly.pdbx_strand_id
1 'polypeptide(L)'
;MRALVKNKDLSPLNRFVFACTYCFFDDALYLWNILFKIEKAHLAHKSSTIVKFWIEWLESSSAKDWELFLAWSLGTPLWYSNVFILKHALQTLSPAERSRYLLNALTGNKISNDVMRFCISVMTKDEQEQIFRESTVQVFSCMLSWPLRTIFFEMADNLWPYLTKESFCNVLNMILRTVKKQDRKDIELLIILKQFWEESPDHFKNAAKDYPELFRPLQFVLDSDVSRLFLDQEFSETFWEDFPSMYFDIGENFSPEDAFRFHELMEYIRTS
;
A
#
# COMPACT_ATOMS: atom_id res chain seq x y z
N MET A 1 12.28 16.30 -2.14
CA MET A 1 10.86 16.66 -2.30
C MET A 1 10.60 18.16 -2.22
N ARG A 2 10.92 18.87 -1.13
CA ARG A 2 10.63 20.33 -1.03
C ARG A 2 11.28 21.18 -2.13
N ALA A 3 12.44 20.74 -2.65
CA ALA A 3 13.10 21.37 -3.80
C ALA A 3 12.21 21.37 -5.06
N LEU A 4 11.40 20.33 -5.30
CA LEU A 4 10.49 20.27 -6.44
C LEU A 4 9.38 21.32 -6.35
N VAL A 5 8.82 21.51 -5.16
CA VAL A 5 7.76 22.51 -4.93
C VAL A 5 8.30 23.95 -5.09
N LYS A 6 9.58 24.16 -4.81
CA LYS A 6 10.26 25.45 -4.98
C LYS A 6 10.86 25.65 -6.38
N ASN A 7 10.91 24.61 -7.22
CA ASN A 7 11.47 24.70 -8.56
C ASN A 7 10.55 25.53 -9.45
N LYS A 8 11.02 26.69 -9.92
CA LYS A 8 10.25 27.61 -10.76
C LYS A 8 10.12 27.14 -12.21
N ASP A 9 10.92 26.17 -12.64
CA ASP A 9 10.86 25.60 -13.98
C ASP A 9 9.67 24.64 -14.14
N LEU A 10 9.11 24.17 -13.01
CA LEU A 10 7.89 23.37 -13.00
C LEU A 10 6.64 24.26 -13.05
N SER A 11 5.62 23.78 -13.75
CA SER A 11 4.33 24.48 -13.82
C SER A 11 3.73 24.68 -12.42
N PRO A 12 3.02 25.80 -12.17
CA PRO A 12 2.34 26.04 -10.90
C PRO A 12 1.37 24.90 -10.52
N LEU A 13 0.71 24.30 -11.51
CA LEU A 13 -0.15 23.13 -11.35
C LEU A 13 0.59 21.94 -10.73
N ASN A 14 1.72 21.54 -11.31
CA ASN A 14 2.49 20.39 -10.83
C ASN A 14 3.06 20.65 -9.43
N ARG A 15 3.53 21.88 -9.20
CA ARG A 15 4.03 22.31 -7.88
C ARG A 15 2.93 22.24 -6.82
N PHE A 16 1.70 22.62 -7.17
CA PHE A 16 0.55 22.54 -6.26
C PHE A 16 0.22 21.08 -5.93
N VAL A 17 0.17 20.20 -6.94
CA VAL A 17 -0.03 18.76 -6.74
C VAL A 17 1.03 18.20 -5.78
N PHE A 18 2.32 18.51 -5.99
CA PHE A 18 3.38 18.08 -5.09
C PHE A 18 3.21 18.64 -3.68
N ALA A 19 2.88 19.92 -3.53
CA ALA A 19 2.67 20.52 -2.21
C ALA A 19 1.53 19.81 -1.44
N CYS A 20 0.42 19.50 -2.10
CA CYS A 20 -0.68 18.72 -1.52
C CYS A 20 -0.27 17.29 -1.16
N THR A 21 0.42 16.59 -2.08
CA THR A 21 0.85 15.19 -1.88
C THR A 21 1.80 15.07 -0.69
N TYR A 22 2.77 15.97 -0.56
CA TYR A 22 3.77 15.95 0.51
C TYR A 22 3.38 16.77 1.74
N CYS A 23 2.14 17.28 1.80
CA CYS A 23 1.61 18.07 2.91
C CYS A 23 2.45 19.33 3.24
N PHE A 24 2.95 20.03 2.22
CA PHE A 24 3.59 21.34 2.41
C PHE A 24 2.53 22.44 2.43
N PHE A 25 1.89 22.62 3.58
CA PHE A 25 0.72 23.50 3.75
C PHE A 25 0.92 24.92 3.22
N ASP A 26 1.97 25.63 3.66
CA ASP A 26 2.21 27.02 3.24
C ASP A 26 2.42 27.14 1.73
N ASP A 27 3.18 26.19 1.16
CA ASP A 27 3.48 26.15 -0.26
C ASP A 27 2.20 25.84 -1.06
N ALA A 28 1.35 24.93 -0.59
CA ALA A 28 0.06 24.59 -1.21
C ALA A 28 -0.91 25.77 -1.19
N LEU A 29 -1.00 26.47 -0.05
CA LEU A 29 -1.84 27.66 0.11
C LEU A 29 -1.39 28.80 -0.79
N TYR A 30 -0.08 29.08 -0.83
CA TYR A 30 0.49 30.09 -1.71
C TYR A 30 0.19 29.79 -3.18
N LEU A 31 0.44 28.54 -3.61
CA LEU A 31 0.22 28.11 -4.99
C LEU A 31 -1.27 28.19 -5.35
N TRP A 32 -2.17 27.77 -4.46
CA TRP A 32 -3.62 27.89 -4.67
C TRP A 32 -4.07 29.34 -4.94
N ASN A 33 -3.48 30.30 -4.25
CA ASN A 33 -3.86 31.71 -4.37
C ASN A 33 -3.38 32.35 -5.69
N ILE A 34 -2.32 31.82 -6.30
CA ILE A 34 -1.81 32.33 -7.58
C ILE A 34 -2.41 31.62 -8.81
N LEU A 35 -3.02 30.45 -8.64
CA LEU A 35 -3.66 29.70 -9.73
C LEU A 35 -4.92 30.40 -10.24
N PHE A 36 -5.10 30.42 -11.56
CA PHE A 36 -6.28 30.94 -12.23
C PHE A 36 -7.49 30.02 -12.06
N LYS A 37 -8.70 30.56 -12.24
CA LYS A 37 -9.95 29.80 -12.13
C LYS A 37 -9.99 28.56 -13.05
N ILE A 38 -9.45 28.69 -14.27
CA ILE A 38 -9.41 27.58 -15.25
C ILE A 38 -8.47 26.46 -14.76
N GLU A 39 -7.33 26.83 -14.17
CA GLU A 39 -6.37 25.88 -13.60
C GLU A 39 -6.94 25.14 -12.39
N LYS A 40 -7.67 25.84 -11.51
CA LYS A 40 -8.37 25.25 -10.37
C LYS A 40 -9.43 24.23 -10.83
N ALA A 41 -10.24 24.59 -11.83
CA ALA A 41 -11.22 23.69 -12.41
C ALA A 41 -10.57 22.45 -13.06
N HIS A 42 -9.42 22.64 -13.72
CA HIS A 42 -8.64 21.54 -14.28
C HIS A 42 -8.17 20.56 -13.19
N LEU A 43 -7.61 21.09 -12.09
CA LEU A 43 -7.16 20.27 -10.96
C LEU A 43 -8.31 19.52 -10.30
N ALA A 44 -9.45 20.16 -10.09
CA ALA A 44 -10.62 19.50 -9.47
C ALA A 44 -11.08 18.27 -10.27
N HIS A 45 -10.98 18.31 -11.59
CA HIS A 45 -11.39 17.20 -12.45
C HIS A 45 -10.32 16.12 -12.58
N LYS A 46 -9.05 16.50 -12.78
CA LYS A 46 -8.00 15.56 -13.22
C LYS A 46 -7.01 15.14 -12.14
N SER A 47 -7.13 15.64 -10.92
CA SER A 47 -6.17 15.32 -9.86
C SER A 47 -6.55 14.10 -9.04
N SER A 48 -5.56 13.55 -8.35
CA SER A 48 -5.75 12.48 -7.37
C SER A 48 -6.66 12.88 -6.21
N THR A 49 -7.23 11.87 -5.53
CA THR A 49 -8.08 12.04 -4.35
C THR A 49 -7.46 12.91 -3.26
N ILE A 50 -6.15 12.79 -3.01
CA ILE A 50 -5.45 13.64 -2.03
C ILE A 50 -5.59 15.12 -2.41
N VAL A 51 -5.31 15.47 -3.67
CA VAL A 51 -5.38 16.86 -4.15
C VAL A 51 -6.82 17.36 -4.13
N LYS A 52 -7.81 16.50 -4.45
CA LYS A 52 -9.23 16.86 -4.38
C LYS A 52 -9.67 17.25 -2.96
N PHE A 53 -9.24 16.52 -1.93
CA PHE A 53 -9.52 16.91 -0.54
C PHE A 53 -8.86 18.25 -0.17
N TRP A 54 -7.63 18.50 -0.63
CA TRP A 54 -7.00 19.81 -0.44
C TRP A 54 -7.81 20.93 -1.10
N ILE A 55 -8.29 20.73 -2.33
CA ILE A 55 -9.13 21.70 -3.04
C ILE A 55 -10.44 21.93 -2.28
N GLU A 56 -11.11 20.87 -1.84
CA GLU A 56 -12.35 20.96 -1.07
C GLU A 56 -12.18 21.82 0.19
N TRP A 57 -11.10 21.60 0.95
CA TRP A 57 -10.80 22.42 2.11
C TRP A 57 -10.41 23.86 1.75
N LEU A 58 -9.62 24.04 0.67
CA LEU A 58 -9.20 25.33 0.16
C LEU A 58 -10.36 26.16 -0.43
N GLU A 59 -11.47 25.55 -0.83
CA GLU A 59 -12.68 26.24 -1.28
C GLU A 59 -13.67 26.50 -0.14
N SER A 60 -13.83 25.55 0.79
CA SER A 60 -14.84 25.63 1.85
C SER A 60 -14.44 26.47 3.06
N SER A 61 -13.16 26.49 3.44
CA SER A 61 -12.75 27.18 4.67
C SER A 61 -12.58 28.70 4.46
N SER A 62 -13.19 29.51 5.33
CA SER A 62 -12.92 30.96 5.37
C SER A 62 -11.57 31.29 6.02
N ALA A 63 -11.12 30.46 6.97
CA ALA A 63 -9.85 30.61 7.68
C ALA A 63 -8.85 29.55 7.22
N LYS A 64 -7.77 29.99 6.56
CA LYS A 64 -6.72 29.08 6.03
C LYS A 64 -5.63 28.87 7.07
N ASP A 65 -5.99 28.16 8.12
CA ASP A 65 -5.12 27.83 9.25
C ASP A 65 -4.76 26.33 9.27
N TRP A 66 -3.55 26.02 9.71
CA TRP A 66 -3.03 24.65 9.74
C TRP A 66 -3.73 23.75 10.76
N GLU A 67 -4.05 24.26 11.95
CA GLU A 67 -4.73 23.48 12.99
C GLU A 67 -6.17 23.15 12.54
N LEU A 68 -6.84 24.12 11.90
CA LEU A 68 -8.15 23.90 11.29
C LEU A 68 -8.10 22.88 10.14
N PHE A 69 -7.06 22.92 9.32
CA PHE A 69 -6.85 21.92 8.27
C PHE A 69 -6.65 20.53 8.87
N LEU A 70 -5.78 20.39 9.87
CA LEU A 70 -5.53 19.10 10.51
C LEU A 70 -6.80 18.53 11.16
N ALA A 71 -7.52 19.35 11.92
CA ALA A 71 -8.78 18.94 12.55
C ALA A 71 -9.82 18.50 11.51
N TRP A 72 -9.95 19.25 10.41
CA TRP A 72 -10.82 18.86 9.29
C TRP A 72 -10.36 17.54 8.67
N SER A 73 -9.06 17.40 8.40
CA SER A 73 -8.49 16.23 7.72
C SER A 73 -8.74 14.93 8.48
N LEU A 74 -8.69 14.97 9.83
CA LEU A 74 -8.99 13.84 10.72
C LEU A 74 -10.44 13.34 10.61
N GLY A 75 -11.36 14.18 10.13
CA GLY A 75 -12.75 13.83 9.84
C GLY A 75 -12.98 13.23 8.45
N THR A 76 -11.94 13.07 7.63
CA THR A 76 -12.04 12.65 6.22
C THR A 76 -11.17 11.42 5.93
N PRO A 77 -11.37 10.72 4.80
CA PRO A 77 -10.42 9.69 4.36
C PRO A 77 -8.97 10.15 4.13
N LEU A 78 -8.74 11.47 4.06
CA LEU A 78 -7.43 12.03 3.74
C LEU A 78 -6.35 11.63 4.75
N TRP A 79 -6.67 11.58 6.05
CA TRP A 79 -5.68 11.37 7.09
C TRP A 79 -5.06 9.97 7.05
N TYR A 80 -5.81 8.92 6.70
CA TYR A 80 -5.28 7.55 6.55
C TYR A 80 -4.85 7.22 5.11
N SER A 81 -5.04 8.15 4.16
CA SER A 81 -4.61 7.97 2.76
C SER A 81 -3.31 8.70 2.44
N ASN A 82 -2.80 9.53 3.35
CA ASN A 82 -1.59 10.31 3.17
C ASN A 82 -0.69 10.24 4.41
N VAL A 83 0.45 9.57 4.27
CA VAL A 83 1.43 9.37 5.36
C VAL A 83 1.97 10.68 5.97
N PHE A 84 2.08 11.75 5.17
CA PHE A 84 2.57 13.04 5.64
C PHE A 84 1.53 13.72 6.53
N ILE A 85 0.26 13.68 6.14
CA ILE A 85 -0.85 14.20 6.95
C ILE A 85 -0.99 13.38 8.24
N LEU A 86 -0.95 12.04 8.13
CA LEU A 86 -0.98 11.16 9.29
C LEU A 86 0.14 11.53 10.27
N LYS A 87 1.39 11.63 9.80
CA LYS A 87 2.54 11.98 10.63
C LYS A 87 2.32 13.28 11.41
N HIS A 88 1.78 14.30 10.75
CA HIS A 88 1.47 15.56 11.41
C HIS A 88 0.33 15.44 12.42
N ALA A 89 -0.75 14.74 12.06
CA ALA A 89 -1.87 14.52 12.96
C ALA A 89 -1.45 13.74 14.22
N LEU A 90 -0.61 12.71 14.09
CA LEU A 90 -0.15 11.94 15.26
C LEU A 90 0.67 12.78 16.26
N GLN A 91 1.29 13.87 15.82
CA GLN A 91 2.05 14.76 16.70
C GLN A 91 1.15 15.67 17.56
N THR A 92 -0.09 15.89 17.15
CA THR A 92 -1.03 16.76 17.87
C THR A 92 -1.94 15.98 18.82
N LEU A 93 -1.92 14.65 18.77
CA LEU A 93 -2.82 13.79 19.53
C LEU A 93 -2.19 13.36 20.86
N SER A 94 -3.03 13.17 21.88
CA SER A 94 -2.61 12.49 23.11
C SER A 94 -2.24 11.02 22.83
N PRO A 95 -1.48 10.35 23.72
CA PRO A 95 -1.13 8.94 23.52
C PRO A 95 -2.34 8.03 23.28
N ALA A 96 -3.42 8.19 24.06
CA ALA A 96 -4.63 7.38 23.91
C ALA A 96 -5.37 7.64 22.58
N GLU A 97 -5.43 8.89 22.14
CA GLU A 97 -6.02 9.23 20.85
C GLU A 97 -5.18 8.68 19.70
N ARG A 98 -3.86 8.81 19.80
CA ARG A 98 -2.90 8.29 18.82
C ARG A 98 -3.10 6.79 18.64
N SER A 99 -3.15 6.01 19.72
CA SER A 99 -3.42 4.57 19.67
C SER A 99 -4.74 4.29 18.96
N ARG A 100 -5.81 4.98 19.33
CA ARG A 100 -7.14 4.83 18.71
C ARG A 100 -7.11 5.11 17.20
N TYR A 101 -6.49 6.21 16.77
CA TYR A 101 -6.40 6.55 15.34
C TYR A 101 -5.54 5.56 14.57
N LEU A 102 -4.42 5.12 15.14
CA LEU A 102 -3.55 4.11 14.52
C LEU A 102 -4.28 2.77 14.36
N LEU A 103 -4.99 2.30 15.38
CA LEU A 103 -5.80 1.07 15.31
C LEU A 103 -6.95 1.20 14.30
N ASN A 104 -7.68 2.32 14.32
CA ASN A 104 -8.77 2.59 13.37
C ASN A 104 -8.27 2.70 11.92
N ALA A 105 -7.07 3.26 11.72
CA ALA A 105 -6.46 3.28 10.39
C ALA A 105 -6.30 1.84 9.93
N LEU A 106 -5.57 1.02 10.70
CA LEU A 106 -5.10 -0.34 10.37
C LEU A 106 -6.18 -1.41 10.24
N THR A 107 -7.31 -1.24 10.91
CA THR A 107 -8.47 -2.12 10.79
C THR A 107 -9.38 -1.77 9.60
N GLY A 108 -9.09 -0.68 8.88
CA GLY A 108 -9.84 -0.28 7.69
C GLY A 108 -9.47 -1.09 6.44
N ASN A 109 -10.45 -1.37 5.58
CA ASN A 109 -10.30 -2.22 4.39
C ASN A 109 -9.46 -1.60 3.24
N LYS A 110 -8.98 -0.35 3.35
CA LYS A 110 -8.38 0.40 2.22
C LYS A 110 -7.24 1.33 2.63
N ILE A 111 -6.20 0.76 3.21
CA ILE A 111 -5.01 1.53 3.61
C ILE A 111 -3.90 1.25 2.61
N SER A 112 -3.17 2.29 2.21
CA SER A 112 -1.96 2.07 1.42
C SER A 112 -0.88 1.38 2.26
N ASN A 113 -0.06 0.56 1.62
CA ASN A 113 1.06 -0.10 2.29
C ASN A 113 1.98 0.92 2.98
N ASP A 114 2.23 2.07 2.38
CA ASP A 114 3.07 3.12 2.99
C ASP A 114 2.50 3.67 4.31
N VAL A 115 1.18 3.83 4.38
CA VAL A 115 0.52 4.27 5.62
C VAL A 115 0.59 3.16 6.67
N MET A 116 0.31 1.90 6.29
CA MET A 116 0.39 0.78 7.21
C MET A 116 1.80 0.61 7.80
N ARG A 117 2.84 0.72 6.96
CA ARG A 117 4.25 0.70 7.38
C ARG A 117 4.56 1.78 8.38
N PHE A 118 4.15 3.01 8.07
CA PHE A 118 4.36 4.13 8.96
C PHE A 118 3.68 3.89 10.30
N CYS A 119 2.40 3.47 10.31
CA CYS A 119 1.67 3.15 11.53
C CYS A 119 2.41 2.11 12.38
N ILE A 120 2.77 0.96 11.80
CA ILE A 120 3.49 -0.10 12.52
C ILE A 120 4.80 0.43 13.10
N SER A 121 5.55 1.25 12.36
CA SER A 121 6.85 1.78 12.81
C SER A 121 6.77 2.74 14.00
N VAL A 122 5.62 3.39 14.23
CA VAL A 122 5.44 4.37 15.31
C VAL A 122 4.61 3.83 16.48
N MET A 123 4.08 2.62 16.34
CA MET A 123 3.34 1.92 17.38
C MET A 123 4.26 1.38 18.47
N THR A 124 3.71 1.24 19.68
CA THR A 124 4.33 0.47 20.77
C THR A 124 4.23 -1.03 20.48
N LYS A 125 5.00 -1.86 21.20
CA LYS A 125 4.91 -3.31 21.06
C LYS A 125 3.52 -3.85 21.36
N ASP A 126 2.85 -3.31 22.37
CA ASP A 126 1.50 -3.73 22.74
C ASP A 126 0.48 -3.38 21.64
N GLU A 127 0.60 -2.19 21.03
CA GLU A 127 -0.23 -1.77 19.89
C GLU A 127 0.01 -2.64 18.65
N GLN A 128 1.27 -2.97 18.36
CA GLN A 128 1.62 -3.89 17.28
C GLN A 128 1.03 -5.28 17.51
N GLU A 129 1.15 -5.82 18.73
CA GLU A 129 0.60 -7.13 19.07
C GLU A 129 -0.91 -7.18 18.87
N GLN A 130 -1.62 -6.12 19.27
CA GLN A 130 -3.06 -6.00 19.06
C GLN A 130 -3.41 -6.08 17.57
N ILE A 131 -2.70 -5.33 16.71
CA ILE A 131 -2.91 -5.36 15.26
C ILE A 131 -2.56 -6.70 14.64
N PHE A 132 -1.48 -7.34 15.09
CA PHE A 132 -1.08 -8.65 14.59
C PHE A 132 -2.16 -9.69 14.87
N ARG A 133 -2.90 -9.53 15.97
CA ARG A 133 -4.04 -10.37 16.33
C ARG A 133 -5.30 -10.03 15.54
N GLU A 134 -5.60 -8.74 15.35
CA GLU A 134 -6.86 -8.29 14.75
C GLU A 134 -6.84 -8.23 13.21
N SER A 135 -5.66 -8.12 12.60
CA SER A 135 -5.50 -7.83 11.16
C SER A 135 -4.31 -8.56 10.54
N THR A 136 -4.06 -9.80 10.98
CA THR A 136 -2.90 -10.63 10.58
C THR A 136 -2.72 -10.68 9.06
N VAL A 137 -3.80 -10.89 8.30
CA VAL A 137 -3.76 -11.01 6.82
C VAL A 137 -3.32 -9.68 6.17
N GLN A 138 -3.86 -8.56 6.64
CA GLN A 138 -3.51 -7.23 6.14
C GLN A 138 -2.05 -6.89 6.45
N VAL A 139 -1.56 -7.28 7.63
CA VAL A 139 -0.16 -7.11 8.01
C VAL A 139 0.76 -7.88 7.06
N PHE A 140 0.45 -9.15 6.76
CA PHE A 140 1.15 -9.92 5.74
C PHE A 140 1.10 -9.24 4.36
N SER A 141 -0.05 -8.72 3.94
CA SER A 141 -0.22 -7.99 2.66
C SER A 141 0.77 -6.83 2.54
N CYS A 142 0.90 -6.05 3.61
CA CYS A 142 1.81 -4.92 3.65
C CYS A 142 3.28 -5.36 3.53
N MET A 143 3.65 -6.49 4.13
CA MET A 143 5.01 -7.03 4.08
C MET A 143 5.41 -7.52 2.68
N LEU A 144 4.45 -7.90 1.83
CA LEU A 144 4.71 -8.32 0.45
C LEU A 144 5.06 -7.16 -0.49
N SER A 145 4.96 -5.91 -0.04
CA SER A 145 5.38 -4.76 -0.84
C SER A 145 6.86 -4.45 -0.63
N TRP A 146 7.55 -3.94 -1.67
CA TRP A 146 8.94 -3.49 -1.55
C TRP A 146 9.03 -2.19 -0.73
N PRO A 147 9.99 -2.01 0.20
CA PRO A 147 11.15 -2.86 0.47
C PRO A 147 10.97 -3.90 1.59
N LEU A 148 9.77 -4.06 2.17
CA LEU A 148 9.59 -4.91 3.36
C LEU A 148 9.74 -6.41 3.13
N ARG A 149 9.77 -6.85 1.88
CA ARG A 149 9.97 -8.27 1.53
C ARG A 149 11.21 -8.88 2.16
N THR A 150 12.28 -8.08 2.31
CA THR A 150 13.54 -8.56 2.88
C THR A 150 13.42 -8.97 4.35
N ILE A 151 12.42 -8.46 5.06
CA ILE A 151 12.15 -8.80 6.47
C ILE A 151 10.85 -9.61 6.62
N PHE A 152 10.30 -10.14 5.53
CA PHE A 152 9.03 -10.85 5.54
C PHE A 152 9.04 -12.02 6.55
N PHE A 153 10.09 -12.85 6.52
CA PHE A 153 10.20 -14.01 7.39
C PHE A 153 10.45 -13.64 8.86
N GLU A 154 11.27 -12.63 9.13
CA GLU A 154 11.47 -12.10 10.50
C GLU A 154 10.13 -11.67 11.13
N MET A 155 9.23 -11.13 10.31
CA MET A 155 7.91 -10.73 10.77
C MET A 155 6.92 -11.90 10.80
N ALA A 156 7.00 -12.84 9.84
CA ALA A 156 6.15 -14.03 9.80
C ALA A 156 6.28 -14.85 11.09
N ASP A 157 7.49 -14.96 11.64
CA ASP A 157 7.77 -15.62 12.93
C ASP A 157 6.94 -15.04 14.08
N ASN A 158 6.72 -13.72 14.07
CA ASN A 158 5.90 -13.03 15.06
C ASN A 158 4.39 -13.16 14.79
N LEU A 159 3.99 -13.51 13.57
CA LEU A 159 2.60 -13.57 13.14
C LEU A 159 1.99 -14.98 13.21
N TRP A 160 2.81 -16.04 13.20
CA TRP A 160 2.34 -17.42 13.31
C TRP A 160 1.34 -17.68 14.45
N PRO A 161 1.54 -17.16 15.67
CA PRO A 161 0.61 -17.41 16.78
C PRO A 161 -0.80 -16.86 16.57
N TYR A 162 -0.96 -15.89 15.66
CA TYR A 162 -2.23 -15.21 15.40
C TYR A 162 -2.95 -15.76 14.16
N LEU A 163 -2.30 -16.61 13.37
CA LEU A 163 -2.92 -17.21 12.19
C LEU A 163 -3.94 -18.30 12.57
N THR A 164 -5.14 -18.17 12.03
CA THR A 164 -6.10 -19.27 11.89
C THR A 164 -5.90 -19.99 10.56
N LYS A 165 -6.45 -21.20 10.42
CA LYS A 165 -6.45 -21.96 9.15
C LYS A 165 -7.01 -21.15 7.97
N GLU A 166 -8.09 -20.41 8.21
CA GLU A 166 -8.71 -19.53 7.21
C GLU A 166 -7.80 -18.37 6.83
N SER A 167 -7.26 -17.66 7.83
CA SER A 167 -6.35 -16.53 7.57
C SER A 167 -5.07 -16.96 6.86
N PHE A 168 -4.56 -18.17 7.14
CA PHE A 168 -3.43 -18.75 6.43
C PHE A 168 -3.73 -18.97 4.95
N CYS A 169 -4.89 -19.55 4.64
CA CYS A 169 -5.34 -19.72 3.25
C CYS A 169 -5.50 -18.37 2.53
N ASN A 170 -5.99 -17.35 3.25
CA ASN A 170 -6.10 -15.98 2.73
C ASN A 170 -4.73 -15.37 2.40
N VAL A 171 -3.72 -15.56 3.25
CA VAL A 171 -2.34 -15.11 3.00
C VAL A 171 -1.76 -15.78 1.76
N LEU A 172 -1.90 -17.11 1.62
CA LEU A 172 -1.45 -17.84 0.42
C LEU A 172 -2.13 -17.32 -0.85
N ASN A 173 -3.45 -17.16 -0.82
CA ASN A 173 -4.23 -16.65 -1.93
C ASN A 173 -3.79 -15.23 -2.32
N MET A 174 -3.52 -14.38 -1.34
CA MET A 174 -3.03 -13.02 -1.54
C MET A 174 -1.65 -12.99 -2.20
N ILE A 175 -0.69 -13.83 -1.76
CA ILE A 175 0.63 -13.93 -2.39
C ILE A 175 0.47 -14.37 -3.85
N LEU A 176 -0.28 -15.44 -4.11
CA LEU A 176 -0.54 -15.96 -5.46
C LEU A 176 -1.20 -14.93 -6.38
N ARG A 177 -2.18 -14.17 -5.87
CA ARG A 177 -2.80 -13.05 -6.61
C ARG A 177 -1.78 -11.96 -6.94
N THR A 178 -0.86 -11.68 -6.02
CA THR A 178 0.18 -10.66 -6.22
C THR A 178 1.18 -11.10 -7.28
N VAL A 179 1.63 -12.37 -7.22
CA VAL A 179 2.46 -13.02 -8.24
C VAL A 179 1.82 -12.88 -9.62
N LYS A 180 0.53 -13.21 -9.74
CA LYS A 180 -0.21 -13.12 -11.01
C LYS A 180 -0.30 -11.68 -11.55
N LYS A 181 -0.51 -10.69 -10.67
CA LYS A 181 -0.66 -9.27 -11.06
C LYS A 181 0.64 -8.66 -11.58
N GLN A 182 1.80 -9.12 -11.12
CA GLN A 182 3.11 -8.52 -11.45
C GLN A 182 3.63 -8.89 -12.85
N ASP A 183 2.78 -9.44 -13.72
CA ASP A 183 3.05 -9.75 -15.12
C ASP A 183 4.46 -10.32 -15.35
N ARG A 184 4.74 -11.43 -14.64
CA ARG A 184 5.90 -12.31 -14.91
C ARG A 184 7.27 -11.82 -14.44
N LYS A 185 7.35 -10.73 -13.66
CA LYS A 185 8.64 -10.07 -13.31
C LYS A 185 9.14 -10.30 -11.89
N ASP A 186 8.31 -10.87 -11.02
CA ASP A 186 8.57 -10.85 -9.58
C ASP A 186 8.88 -12.23 -9.01
N ILE A 187 10.07 -12.73 -9.34
CA ILE A 187 10.54 -14.04 -8.90
C ILE A 187 10.73 -14.09 -7.37
N GLU A 188 11.02 -12.96 -6.73
CA GLU A 188 11.13 -12.84 -5.28
C GLU A 188 9.84 -13.30 -4.58
N LEU A 189 8.67 -12.94 -5.11
CA LEU A 189 7.39 -13.39 -4.56
C LEU A 189 7.17 -14.91 -4.68
N LEU A 190 7.70 -15.56 -5.73
CA LEU A 190 7.65 -17.02 -5.86
C LEU A 190 8.54 -17.68 -4.80
N ILE A 191 9.72 -17.12 -4.54
CA ILE A 191 10.64 -17.58 -3.49
C ILE A 191 9.95 -17.44 -2.12
N ILE A 192 9.37 -16.26 -1.84
CA ILE A 192 8.62 -16.01 -0.60
C ILE A 192 7.49 -17.04 -0.45
N LEU A 193 6.71 -17.29 -1.51
CA LEU A 193 5.61 -18.25 -1.45
C LEU A 193 6.09 -19.67 -1.12
N LYS A 194 7.17 -20.13 -1.76
CA LYS A 194 7.74 -21.46 -1.53
C LYS A 194 8.26 -21.62 -0.10
N GLN A 195 9.11 -20.69 0.33
CA GLN A 195 9.69 -20.75 1.66
C GLN A 195 8.61 -20.60 2.75
N PHE A 196 7.64 -19.69 2.55
CA PHE A 196 6.51 -19.56 3.47
C PHE A 196 5.72 -20.86 3.57
N TRP A 197 5.46 -21.55 2.46
CA TRP A 197 4.85 -22.88 2.48
C TRP A 197 5.72 -23.91 3.21
N GLU A 198 7.02 -23.99 2.91
CA GLU A 198 7.93 -24.96 3.52
C GLU A 198 7.99 -24.82 5.05
N GLU A 199 8.11 -23.59 5.55
CA GLU A 199 8.17 -23.26 6.98
C GLU A 199 6.81 -23.37 7.68
N SER A 200 5.71 -23.47 6.94
CA SER A 200 4.37 -23.56 7.50
C SER A 200 4.14 -24.84 8.32
N PRO A 201 3.52 -24.75 9.51
CA PRO A 201 3.04 -25.91 10.26
C PRO A 201 2.11 -26.85 9.46
N ASP A 202 2.20 -28.16 9.71
CA ASP A 202 1.44 -29.18 8.96
C ASP A 202 -0.07 -28.99 9.02
N HIS A 203 -0.60 -28.52 10.15
CA HIS A 203 -2.04 -28.31 10.29
C HIS A 203 -2.59 -27.19 9.39
N PHE A 204 -1.75 -26.22 9.01
CA PHE A 204 -2.08 -25.20 8.02
C PHE A 204 -1.93 -25.73 6.60
N LYS A 205 -0.86 -26.47 6.31
CA LYS A 205 -0.66 -27.14 5.01
C LYS A 205 -1.84 -28.06 4.68
N ASN A 206 -2.30 -28.84 5.65
CA ASN A 206 -3.45 -29.72 5.49
C ASN A 206 -4.73 -28.93 5.24
N ALA A 207 -4.95 -27.82 5.96
CA ALA A 207 -6.11 -26.97 5.71
C ALA A 207 -6.11 -26.40 4.28
N ALA A 208 -4.98 -25.93 3.77
CA ALA A 208 -4.89 -25.40 2.40
C ALA A 208 -5.17 -26.47 1.33
N LYS A 209 -4.77 -27.73 1.57
CA LYS A 209 -5.05 -28.86 0.67
C LYS A 209 -6.54 -29.17 0.54
N ASP A 210 -7.35 -28.81 1.55
CA ASP A 210 -8.80 -28.98 1.52
C ASP A 210 -9.51 -27.98 0.57
N TYR A 211 -8.77 -27.00 0.02
CA TYR A 211 -9.25 -25.97 -0.91
C TYR A 211 -8.60 -26.13 -2.30
N PRO A 212 -9.14 -26.98 -3.21
CA PRO A 212 -8.52 -27.29 -4.50
C PRO A 212 -8.21 -26.06 -5.36
N GLU A 213 -9.05 -25.03 -5.30
CA GLU A 213 -8.91 -23.78 -6.03
C GLU A 213 -7.72 -22.91 -5.56
N LEU A 214 -7.31 -23.06 -4.30
CA LEU A 214 -6.10 -22.47 -3.75
C LEU A 214 -4.89 -23.40 -3.98
N PHE A 215 -5.07 -24.68 -3.69
CA PHE A 215 -3.98 -25.65 -3.67
C PHE A 215 -3.45 -25.95 -5.06
N ARG A 216 -4.28 -25.96 -6.11
CA ARG A 216 -3.80 -26.21 -7.49
C ARG A 216 -2.80 -25.15 -7.98
N PRO A 217 -3.09 -23.84 -7.94
CA PRO A 217 -2.10 -22.81 -8.27
C PRO A 217 -0.85 -22.88 -7.38
N LEU A 218 -1.03 -23.15 -6.08
CA LEU A 218 0.08 -23.30 -5.15
C LEU A 218 0.99 -24.46 -5.55
N GLN A 219 0.42 -25.65 -5.77
CA GLN A 219 1.15 -26.85 -6.16
C GLN A 219 1.93 -26.63 -7.46
N PHE A 220 1.34 -25.94 -8.44
CA PHE A 220 2.04 -25.55 -9.67
C PHE A 220 3.30 -24.71 -9.40
N VAL A 221 3.23 -23.76 -8.46
CA VAL A 221 4.42 -23.01 -8.03
C VAL A 221 5.39 -23.93 -7.29
N LEU A 222 4.93 -24.75 -6.36
CA LEU A 222 5.81 -25.62 -5.56
C LEU A 222 6.63 -26.57 -6.44
N ASP A 223 6.00 -27.15 -7.47
CA ASP A 223 6.62 -28.09 -8.40
C ASP A 223 7.55 -27.42 -9.42
N SER A 224 7.48 -26.09 -9.59
CA SER A 224 8.28 -25.40 -10.59
C SER A 224 9.73 -25.23 -10.16
N ASP A 225 10.68 -25.29 -11.10
CA ASP A 225 12.06 -24.93 -10.80
C ASP A 225 12.25 -23.42 -10.95
N VAL A 226 12.09 -22.69 -9.85
CA VAL A 226 12.22 -21.22 -9.81
C VAL A 226 13.62 -20.77 -10.22
N SER A 227 14.65 -21.60 -10.03
CA SER A 227 16.02 -21.30 -10.46
C SER A 227 16.13 -21.21 -11.98
N ARG A 228 15.32 -22.00 -12.71
CA ARG A 228 15.27 -21.97 -14.18
C ARG A 228 14.54 -20.75 -14.72
N LEU A 229 13.61 -20.17 -13.96
CA LEU A 229 12.93 -18.92 -14.35
C LEU A 229 13.90 -17.74 -14.49
N PHE A 230 15.05 -17.77 -13.80
CA PHE A 230 16.11 -16.77 -13.95
C PHE A 230 16.98 -16.96 -15.20
N LEU A 231 17.08 -18.19 -15.71
CA LEU A 231 18.11 -18.58 -16.68
C LEU A 231 17.55 -18.83 -18.08
N ASP A 232 16.24 -19.11 -18.19
CA ASP A 232 15.61 -19.61 -19.40
C ASP A 232 14.30 -18.84 -19.67
N GLN A 233 14.36 -17.94 -20.65
CA GLN A 233 13.23 -17.08 -21.02
C GLN A 233 12.08 -17.88 -21.64
N GLU A 234 12.37 -18.95 -22.37
CA GLU A 234 11.38 -19.84 -22.97
C GLU A 234 10.64 -20.63 -21.88
N PHE A 235 11.37 -21.13 -20.88
CA PHE A 235 10.77 -21.76 -19.69
C PHE A 235 9.93 -20.79 -18.86
N SER A 236 10.35 -19.52 -18.75
CA SER A 236 9.54 -18.49 -18.09
C SER A 236 8.23 -18.27 -18.83
N GLU A 237 8.25 -18.14 -20.16
CA GLU A 237 7.03 -17.92 -20.95
C GLU A 237 6.03 -19.07 -20.81
N THR A 238 6.47 -20.33 -20.88
CA THR A 238 5.61 -21.51 -20.71
C THR A 238 5.06 -21.64 -19.29
N PHE A 239 5.89 -21.39 -18.26
CA PHE A 239 5.44 -21.40 -16.87
C PHE A 239 4.24 -20.47 -16.64
N TRP A 240 4.23 -19.29 -17.25
CA TRP A 240 3.15 -18.32 -17.08
C TRP A 240 1.93 -18.58 -17.96
N GLU A 241 2.07 -19.32 -19.06
CA GLU A 241 0.94 -19.78 -19.86
C GLU A 241 0.16 -20.89 -19.15
N ASP A 242 0.88 -21.80 -18.49
CA ASP A 242 0.29 -22.95 -17.77
C ASP A 242 -0.18 -22.59 -16.34
N PHE A 243 0.14 -21.39 -15.85
CA PHE A 243 -0.22 -20.96 -14.50
C PHE A 243 -1.75 -20.98 -14.29
N PRO A 244 -2.30 -21.80 -13.37
CA PRO A 244 -3.73 -22.01 -13.27
C PRO A 244 -4.54 -20.72 -13.02
N SER A 245 -5.69 -20.60 -13.69
CA SER A 245 -6.63 -19.50 -13.43
C SER A 245 -7.25 -19.64 -12.04
N MET A 246 -6.97 -18.70 -11.14
CA MET A 246 -7.67 -18.60 -9.85
C MET A 246 -9.12 -18.17 -10.05
N TYR A 247 -10.07 -19.05 -9.72
CA TYR A 247 -11.49 -18.72 -9.59
C TYR A 247 -11.80 -18.38 -8.13
N PHE A 248 -11.36 -17.21 -7.68
CA PHE A 248 -11.87 -16.62 -6.44
C PHE A 248 -12.24 -15.18 -6.71
N ASP A 249 -13.53 -14.94 -6.88
CA ASP A 249 -14.10 -13.60 -6.81
C ASP A 249 -14.45 -13.33 -5.35
N ILE A 250 -13.47 -12.78 -4.62
CA ILE A 250 -13.73 -12.13 -3.34
C ILE A 250 -13.39 -10.67 -3.63
N GLY A 251 -14.45 -9.87 -3.78
CA GLY A 251 -14.41 -8.56 -4.39
C GLY A 251 -13.41 -7.63 -3.72
N GLU A 252 -12.32 -7.36 -4.42
CA GLU A 252 -11.43 -6.23 -4.13
C GLU A 252 -11.14 -5.48 -5.43
N ASN A 253 -11.94 -4.43 -5.65
CA ASN A 253 -11.66 -3.40 -6.63
C ASN A 253 -10.45 -2.57 -6.17
N PHE A 254 -9.26 -2.87 -6.71
CA PHE A 254 -8.11 -1.97 -6.65
C PHE A 254 -8.09 -1.05 -7.88
N SER A 255 -7.85 0.24 -7.64
CA SER A 255 -7.89 1.30 -8.65
C SER A 255 -6.68 1.20 -9.61
N PRO A 256 -6.88 1.35 -10.93
CA PRO A 256 -5.81 1.47 -11.93
C PRO A 256 -4.82 2.64 -11.70
N GLU A 257 -5.13 3.55 -10.79
CA GLU A 257 -4.35 4.76 -10.51
C GLU A 257 -2.99 4.47 -9.86
N ASP A 258 -2.81 3.32 -9.19
CA ASP A 258 -1.53 2.93 -8.57
C ASP A 258 -0.49 2.45 -9.60
N ALA A 259 -0.93 1.94 -10.76
CA ALA A 259 -0.03 1.55 -11.85
C ALA A 259 0.52 2.76 -12.63
N PHE A 260 -0.25 3.84 -12.73
CA PHE A 260 0.16 5.07 -13.43
C PHE A 260 1.28 5.81 -12.68
N ARG A 261 1.22 5.83 -11.34
CA ARG A 261 2.25 6.47 -10.50
C ARG A 261 3.61 5.78 -10.54
N PHE A 262 3.63 4.48 -10.84
CA PHE A 262 4.87 3.72 -10.96
C PHE A 262 5.58 4.01 -12.30
N HIS A 263 4.83 4.24 -13.38
CA HIS A 263 5.42 4.52 -14.70
C HIS A 263 6.07 5.90 -14.79
N GLU A 264 5.47 6.94 -14.18
CA GLU A 264 6.08 8.29 -14.11
C GLU A 264 7.33 8.32 -13.21
N LEU A 265 7.36 7.54 -12.13
CA LEU A 265 8.53 7.46 -11.24
C LEU A 265 9.71 6.73 -11.89
N MET A 266 9.43 5.68 -12.69
CA MET A 266 10.44 4.88 -13.38
C MET A 266 11.01 5.55 -14.63
N GLU A 267 10.23 6.38 -15.34
CA GLU A 267 10.72 7.21 -16.45
C GLU A 267 11.73 8.25 -15.95
N TYR A 268 11.47 8.88 -14.80
CA TYR A 268 12.36 9.90 -14.23
C TYR A 268 13.72 9.33 -13.77
N ILE A 269 13.72 8.14 -13.15
CA ILE A 269 14.96 7.44 -12.72
C ILE A 269 15.81 6.99 -13.91
N ARG A 270 15.20 6.78 -15.08
CA ARG A 270 15.93 6.40 -16.31
C ARG A 270 16.62 7.57 -17.01
N THR A 271 16.20 8.79 -16.72
CA THR A 271 16.66 10.01 -17.41
C THR A 271 17.50 10.95 -16.51
N SER A 272 17.88 10.51 -15.31
CA SER A 272 18.74 11.24 -14.38
C SER A 272 19.90 10.38 -13.89
#